data_AF-A0A955G5X9-F1
#
_entry.id   AF-A0A955G5X9-F1
#
_cell.length_a   1.000
_cell.length_b   1.000
_cell.length_c   1.000
_cell.angle_alpha   90.00
_cell.angle_beta   90.00
_cell.angle_gamma   90.00
#
_symmetry.space_group_name_H-M   'P 1'
#
loop_
_entity.id
_entity.type
_entity.pdbx_description
1 polymer ?
#
loop_
_entity_poly.entity_id
_entity_poly.type
_entity_poly.pdbx_seq_one_letter_code
_entity_poly.pdbx_strand_id
1 'polypeptide(L)'
;MTYSSTLAAGRGQYMRRNQNTTKYSSAEKAIGPVSNTVILIVLACLLGLLYLTQVTKTNSFGYEIDSLNKEQQALQQEHDELEVASARLQSIDRVKQSKPASELVSVAPSATIQN
;
A
#
# COMPACT_ATOMS: atom_id res chain seq x y z
N MET A 1 -61.77 17.65 -54.73
CA MET A 1 -62.36 16.54 -53.94
C MET A 1 -62.29 15.33 -54.86
N THR A 2 -61.66 14.19 -54.55
CA THR A 2 -61.74 13.37 -53.34
C THR A 2 -60.55 12.39 -53.31
N TYR A 3 -60.17 11.96 -52.10
CA TYR A 3 -59.08 11.06 -51.73
C TYR A 3 -59.17 9.66 -52.34
N SER A 4 -58.03 9.02 -52.63
CA SER A 4 -57.92 7.55 -52.68
C SER A 4 -56.49 7.08 -52.41
N SER A 5 -56.26 6.75 -51.15
CA SER A 5 -55.17 5.95 -50.62
C SER A 5 -55.31 4.50 -51.12
N THR A 6 -54.26 3.93 -51.71
CA THR A 6 -54.13 2.47 -51.89
C THR A 6 -52.77 1.99 -51.39
N LEU A 7 -52.80 1.57 -50.13
CA LEU A 7 -52.12 0.40 -49.59
C LEU A 7 -50.67 0.17 -50.02
N ALA A 8 -49.76 0.57 -49.14
CA ALA A 8 -48.55 -0.17 -48.87
C ALA A 8 -48.92 -1.61 -48.43
N ALA A 9 -49.27 -2.46 -49.40
CA ALA A 9 -49.47 -3.88 -49.20
C ALA A 9 -48.10 -4.48 -48.88
N GLY A 10 -48.01 -5.12 -47.71
CA GLY A 10 -46.77 -5.48 -47.07
C GLY A 10 -45.81 -6.24 -47.96
N ARG A 11 -44.53 -5.94 -47.81
CA ARG A 11 -43.43 -6.88 -48.09
C ARG A 11 -43.46 -8.04 -47.10
N GLY A 12 -44.61 -8.71 -46.97
CA GLY A 12 -44.63 -10.11 -46.57
C GLY A 12 -44.13 -10.86 -47.79
N GLN A 13 -42.82 -11.09 -47.88
CA GLN A 13 -42.28 -12.03 -48.84
C GLN A 13 -42.95 -13.37 -48.55
N TYR A 14 -43.98 -13.68 -49.34
CA TYR A 14 -44.61 -15.00 -49.35
C TYR A 14 -43.52 -16.00 -49.71
N MET A 15 -42.99 -16.65 -48.67
CA MET A 15 -42.05 -17.74 -48.79
C MET A 15 -42.77 -18.82 -49.62
N ARG A 16 -42.39 -18.94 -50.91
CA ARG A 16 -43.06 -19.85 -51.84
C ARG A 16 -42.86 -21.29 -51.35
N ARG A 17 -43.95 -22.08 -51.37
CA ARG A 17 -43.91 -23.53 -51.12
C ARG A 17 -42.92 -24.18 -52.10
N ASN A 18 -42.12 -25.14 -51.61
CA ASN A 18 -41.00 -25.82 -52.32
C ASN A 18 -39.71 -25.01 -52.54
N GLN A 19 -39.36 -24.08 -51.65
CA GLN A 19 -38.01 -23.51 -51.64
C GLN A 19 -37.21 -24.05 -50.44
N ASN A 20 -36.11 -24.74 -50.74
CA ASN A 20 -35.19 -25.25 -49.74
C ASN A 20 -34.27 -24.10 -49.31
N THR A 21 -34.68 -23.34 -48.29
CA THR A 21 -33.84 -22.29 -47.69
C THR A 21 -32.96 -22.93 -46.63
N THR A 22 -31.65 -22.93 -46.86
CA THR A 22 -30.68 -23.33 -45.84
C THR A 22 -30.41 -22.13 -44.94
N LYS A 23 -30.79 -22.24 -43.67
CA LYS A 23 -30.41 -21.24 -42.67
C LYS A 23 -28.96 -21.49 -42.26
N TYR A 24 -28.04 -20.65 -42.70
CA TYR A 24 -26.72 -20.56 -42.09
C TYR A 24 -26.87 -19.82 -40.76
N SER A 25 -27.22 -20.56 -39.71
CA SER A 25 -26.88 -20.09 -38.37
C SER A 25 -25.39 -20.30 -38.25
N SER A 26 -24.61 -19.22 -38.42
CA SER A 26 -23.32 -19.13 -37.77
C SER A 26 -23.64 -19.36 -36.30
N ALA A 27 -23.35 -20.57 -35.80
CA ALA A 27 -23.24 -20.79 -34.39
C ALA A 27 -22.08 -19.88 -33.98
N GLU A 28 -22.39 -18.63 -33.65
CA GLU A 28 -21.50 -17.81 -32.85
C GLU A 28 -21.06 -18.73 -31.74
N LYS A 29 -19.75 -18.89 -31.62
CA LYS A 29 -19.10 -19.85 -30.73
C LYS A 29 -19.34 -19.37 -29.29
N ALA A 30 -20.60 -19.42 -28.88
CA ALA A 30 -21.08 -19.03 -27.60
C ALA A 30 -20.47 -20.04 -26.66
N ILE A 31 -19.61 -19.53 -25.80
CA ILE A 31 -19.06 -20.25 -24.67
C ILE A 31 -20.26 -20.86 -23.94
N GLY A 32 -20.39 -22.19 -24.01
CA GLY A 32 -21.55 -22.88 -23.44
C GLY A 32 -21.69 -22.58 -21.95
N PRO A 33 -22.88 -22.73 -21.36
CA PRO A 33 -23.15 -22.36 -19.97
C PRO A 33 -22.15 -22.98 -18.98
N VAL A 34 -21.72 -24.22 -19.24
CA VAL A 34 -20.68 -24.90 -18.44
C VAL A 34 -19.33 -24.19 -18.49
N SER A 35 -18.88 -23.77 -19.69
CA SER A 35 -17.60 -23.08 -19.85
C SER A 35 -17.62 -21.69 -19.21
N ASN A 36 -18.76 -20.99 -19.27
CA ASN A 36 -18.93 -19.70 -18.57
C ASN A 36 -18.84 -19.87 -17.04
N THR A 37 -19.47 -20.89 -16.47
CA THR A 37 -19.36 -21.18 -15.03
C THR A 37 -17.93 -21.52 -14.62
N VAL A 38 -17.21 -22.34 -15.40
CA VAL A 38 -15.81 -22.66 -15.13
C VAL A 38 -14.93 -21.41 -15.17
N ILE A 39 -15.13 -20.53 -16.15
CA ILE A 39 -14.41 -19.26 -16.23
C ILE A 39 -14.68 -18.40 -15.00
N LEU A 40 -15.93 -18.29 -14.54
CA LEU A 40 -16.28 -17.53 -13.34
C LEU A 40 -15.61 -18.09 -12.07
N ILE A 41 -15.56 -19.41 -11.92
CA ILE A 41 -14.87 -20.06 -10.78
C ILE A 41 -13.38 -19.74 -10.82
N VAL A 42 -12.74 -19.88 -11.99
CA VAL A 42 -11.32 -19.57 -12.16
C VAL A 42 -11.05 -18.10 -11.85
N LEU A 43 -11.91 -17.19 -12.31
CA LEU A 43 -11.78 -15.76 -12.07
C LEU A 43 -11.93 -15.42 -10.58
N ALA A 44 -12.88 -16.05 -9.88
CA ALA A 44 -13.02 -15.92 -8.42
C ALA A 44 -11.77 -16.44 -7.67
N CYS A 45 -11.21 -17.57 -8.09
CA CYS A 45 -9.96 -18.09 -7.54
C CYS A 45 -8.78 -17.13 -7.77
N LEU A 46 -8.64 -16.58 -8.98
CA LEU A 46 -7.58 -15.62 -9.30
C LEU A 46 -7.69 -14.35 -8.45
N LEU A 47 -8.91 -13.82 -8.27
CA LEU A 47 -9.16 -12.68 -7.38
C LEU A 47 -8.81 -13.02 -5.92
N GLY A 48 -9.15 -14.22 -5.44
CA GLY A 48 -8.79 -14.71 -4.11
C GLY A 48 -7.28 -14.83 -3.90
N LEU A 49 -6.55 -15.37 -4.88
CA LEU A 49 -5.08 -15.48 -4.82
C LEU A 49 -4.39 -14.12 -4.88
N LEU A 50 -4.92 -13.20 -5.69
CA LEU A 50 -4.43 -11.83 -5.76
C LEU A 50 -4.64 -11.12 -4.41
N TYR A 51 -5.82 -11.27 -3.80
CA TYR A 51 -6.10 -10.74 -2.47
C TYR A 51 -5.15 -11.31 -1.41
N LEU A 52 -4.94 -12.62 -1.40
CA LEU A 52 -3.99 -13.26 -0.47
C LEU A 52 -2.56 -12.72 -0.66
N THR A 53 -2.14 -12.50 -1.90
CA THR A 53 -0.82 -11.91 -2.19
C THR A 53 -0.69 -10.49 -1.65
N GLN A 54 -1.76 -9.68 -1.75
CA GLN A 54 -1.77 -8.34 -1.14
C GLN A 54 -1.64 -8.43 0.37
N VAL A 55 -2.41 -9.31 1.02
CA VAL A 55 -2.34 -9.51 2.47
C VAL A 55 -0.95 -9.98 2.91
N THR A 56 -0.32 -10.93 2.20
CA THR A 56 1.03 -11.40 2.52
C THR A 56 2.09 -10.30 2.37
N LYS A 57 2.00 -9.47 1.32
CA LYS A 57 2.90 -8.32 1.15
C LYS A 57 2.70 -7.27 2.23
N THR A 58 1.47 -6.96 2.63
CA THR A 58 1.19 -6.05 3.74
C THR A 58 1.77 -6.56 5.06
N ASN A 59 1.77 -7.88 5.29
CA ASN A 59 2.41 -8.46 6.47
C ASN A 59 3.94 -8.25 6.46
N SER A 60 4.62 -8.46 5.33
CA SER A 60 6.09 -8.24 5.26
C SER A 60 6.46 -6.77 5.39
N PHE A 61 5.72 -5.87 4.74
CA PHE A 61 5.95 -4.42 4.86
C PHE A 61 5.65 -3.92 6.28
N GLY A 62 4.67 -4.51 6.97
CA GLY A 62 4.37 -4.18 8.36
C GLY A 62 5.55 -4.46 9.30
N TYR A 63 6.24 -5.58 9.13
CA TYR A 63 7.42 -5.91 9.93
C TYR A 63 8.61 -4.99 9.63
N GLU A 64 8.85 -4.68 8.35
CA GLU A 64 9.94 -3.77 7.96
C GLU A 64 9.71 -2.35 8.50
N ILE A 65 8.47 -1.85 8.41
CA ILE A 65 8.07 -0.55 8.97
C ILE A 65 8.21 -0.53 10.50
N ASP A 66 7.79 -1.59 11.20
CA ASP A 66 7.96 -1.67 12.66
C ASP A 66 9.44 -1.70 13.05
N SER A 67 10.29 -2.43 12.32
CA SER A 67 11.73 -2.42 12.56
C SER A 67 12.36 -1.06 12.33
N LEU A 68 12.00 -0.37 11.24
CA LEU A 68 12.52 0.95 10.92
C LEU A 68 12.06 2.00 11.94
N ASN A 69 10.82 1.92 12.41
CA ASN A 69 10.32 2.82 13.46
C ASN A 69 11.04 2.59 14.79
N LYS A 70 11.33 1.34 15.16
CA LYS A 70 12.11 1.02 16.35
C LYS A 70 13.54 1.55 16.26
N GLU A 71 14.19 1.37 15.12
CA GLU A 71 15.54 1.88 14.88
C GLU A 71 15.55 3.41 14.89
N GLN A 72 14.57 4.06 14.27
CA GLN A 72 14.40 5.52 14.33
C GLN A 72 14.22 6.02 15.78
N GLN A 73 13.37 5.37 16.57
CA GLN A 73 13.17 5.74 17.98
C GLN A 73 14.45 5.57 18.81
N ALA A 74 15.19 4.49 18.60
CA ALA A 74 16.47 4.26 19.27
C ALA A 74 17.50 5.33 18.90
N LEU A 75 17.63 5.66 17.61
CA LEU A 75 18.54 6.70 17.12
C LEU A 75 18.14 8.09 17.64
N GLN A 76 16.85 8.40 17.71
CA GLN A 76 16.37 9.66 18.26
C GLN A 76 16.72 9.78 19.75
N GLN A 77 16.52 8.70 20.52
CA GLN A 77 16.88 8.68 21.92
C GLN A 77 18.39 8.86 22.12
N GLU A 78 19.22 8.17 21.34
CA GLU A 78 20.69 8.32 21.40
C GLU A 78 21.12 9.75 21.05
N HIS A 79 20.49 10.37 20.04
CA HIS A 79 20.74 11.76 19.69
C HIS A 79 20.42 12.72 20.84
N ASP A 80 19.26 12.57 21.46
CA ASP A 80 18.84 13.42 22.59
C ASP A 80 19.78 13.24 23.80
N GLU A 81 20.23 12.01 24.07
CA GLU A 81 21.22 11.71 25.11
C GLU A 81 22.59 12.37 24.82
N LEU A 82 23.05 12.28 23.56
CA LEU A 82 24.29 12.91 23.10
C LEU A 82 24.20 14.44 23.16
N GLU A 83 23.06 15.03 22.81
CA GLU A 83 22.82 16.46 22.90
C GLU A 83 22.95 16.94 24.36
N VAL A 84 22.30 16.25 25.30
CA VAL A 84 22.41 16.54 26.74
C VAL A 84 23.86 16.38 27.22
N ALA A 85 24.55 15.31 26.81
CA ALA A 85 25.94 15.08 27.18
C ALA A 85 26.86 16.20 26.67
N SER A 86 26.66 16.64 25.43
CA SER A 86 27.42 17.74 24.83
C SER A 86 27.19 19.06 25.56
N ALA A 87 25.94 19.37 25.93
CA ALA A 87 25.59 20.57 26.69
C ALA A 87 26.21 20.56 28.10
N ARG A 88 26.27 19.38 28.74
CA ARG A 88 26.97 19.20 30.03
C ARG A 88 28.47 19.42 29.88
N LEU A 89 29.11 18.83 28.87
CA LEU A 89 30.53 19.05 28.57
C LEU A 89 30.83 20.53 28.35
N GLN A 90 30.03 21.22 27.53
CA GLN A 90 30.19 22.64 27.27
C GLN A 90 30.01 23.50 28.54
N SER A 91 29.08 23.11 29.42
CA SER A 91 28.90 23.76 30.71
C SER A 91 30.11 23.59 31.62
N ILE A 92 30.69 22.39 31.67
CA ILE A 92 31.91 22.10 32.44
C ILE A 92 33.09 22.92 31.90
N ASP A 93 33.27 22.97 30.58
CA ASP A 93 34.35 23.74 29.97
C ASP A 93 34.21 25.24 30.24
N ARG A 94 32.97 25.78 30.21
CA ARG A 94 32.70 27.16 30.59
C ARG A 94 33.03 27.44 32.06
N VAL A 95 32.70 26.53 32.96
CA VAL A 95 33.04 26.65 34.40
C VAL A 95 34.56 26.60 34.58
N LYS A 96 35.27 25.69 33.93
CA LYS A 96 36.74 25.63 33.98
C LYS A 96 37.43 26.90 33.48
N GLN A 97 36.85 27.56 32.48
CA GLN A 97 37.37 28.82 31.93
C GLN A 97 36.93 30.06 32.72
N SER A 98 36.03 29.90 33.69
CA SER A 98 35.51 31.02 34.48
C SER A 98 36.55 31.54 35.49
N LYS A 99 36.55 32.85 35.74
CA LYS A 99 37.49 33.52 36.67
C LYS A 99 37.63 32.83 38.05
N PRO A 100 36.56 32.38 38.71
CA PRO A 100 36.66 31.71 40.01
C PRO A 100 37.44 30.38 39.96
N ALA A 101 37.38 29.65 38.84
CA ALA A 101 38.10 28.38 38.67
C ALA A 101 39.60 28.61 38.43
N SER A 102 39.95 29.68 37.71
CA SER A 102 41.35 30.08 37.47
C SER A 102 42.06 30.61 38.73
N GLU A 103 41.28 31.02 39.74
CA GLU A 103 41.78 31.49 41.03
C GLU A 103 41.93 30.33 42.06
N LEU A 104 41.54 29.10 41.70
CA LEU A 104 41.73 27.93 42.56
C LEU A 104 43.21 27.55 42.63
N VAL A 105 43.78 27.63 43.83
CA VAL A 105 45.15 27.20 44.13
C VAL A 105 45.11 25.77 44.65
N SER A 106 46.03 24.92 44.16
CA SER A 106 46.19 23.55 44.66
C SER A 106 46.57 23.57 46.14
N VAL A 107 45.67 23.12 47.00
CA VAL A 107 45.93 22.92 48.43
C VAL A 107 46.15 21.43 48.69
N ALA A 108 47.26 21.08 49.34
CA ALA A 108 47.50 19.72 49.79
C ALA A 108 46.45 19.35 50.87
N PRO A 109 45.89 18.12 50.85
CA PRO A 109 44.87 17.73 51.82
C PRO A 109 45.46 17.74 53.24
N SER A 110 45.01 18.71 54.04
CA SER A 110 45.32 18.83 55.45
C SER A 110 44.49 17.82 56.25
N ALA A 111 45.01 16.60 56.31
CA ALA A 111 44.54 15.45 57.10
C ALA A 111 43.33 14.66 56.57
N THR A 112 43.53 13.35 56.45
CA THR A 112 42.49 12.34 56.32
C THR A 112 41.93 12.05 57.72
N ILE A 113 40.63 12.25 57.93
CA ILE A 113 39.97 11.76 59.14
C ILE A 113 39.84 10.23 59.00
N GLN A 114 40.56 9.49 59.84
CA GLN A 114 40.38 8.06 60.03
C GLN A 114 39.16 7.85 60.92
N ASN A 115 38.16 7.12 60.41
CA ASN A 115 37.08 6.51 61.18
C ASN A 115 37.33 5.00 61.25
#